data_AF-A0A661MXX7-F1
#
_entry.id   AF-A0A661MXX7-F1
#
_cell.length_a   1.000
_cell.length_b   1.000
_cell.length_c   1.000
_cell.angle_alpha   90.00
_cell.angle_beta   90.00
_cell.angle_gamma   90.00
#
_symmetry.space_group_name_H-M   'P 1'
#
loop_
_entity.id
_entity.type
_entity.pdbx_description
1 polymer ?
#
loop_
_entity_poly.entity_id
_entity_poly.type
_entity_poly.pdbx_seq_one_letter_code
_entity_poly.pdbx_strand_id
1 'polypeptide(L)'
;MGGRDGADRDGRPLSLSNVLSLPDDGPRLAALLASLAAGLLLPRVLGRRGSLWPRVIAPLLAALLSAGYIAYYLRGGPRIIDATGYWLQARALSEGMLAWPISDPEHGVLGRFLLRTTVAGQPAVSGIFPPGYPAILAIGFKLGAPLAVGPVIAALLVLATVALTRQLLVFGPDRWRTREPTLVNVAASLSVTCGALRYHTADTMSHGLAALY
;
A
#
# COMPACT_ATOMS: atom_id res chain seq x y z
N MET A 1 -1.68 -44.57 4.00
CA MET A 1 -2.07 -43.77 5.18
C MET A 1 -0.81 -43.43 5.95
N GLY A 2 -0.35 -42.18 5.88
CA GLY A 2 0.83 -41.71 6.61
C GLY A 2 0.67 -40.21 6.83
N GLY A 3 0.35 -39.82 8.06
CA GLY A 3 0.15 -38.43 8.47
C GLY A 3 1.46 -37.67 8.37
N ARG A 4 1.47 -36.61 7.55
CA ARG A 4 2.54 -35.61 7.56
C ARG A 4 2.16 -34.58 8.61
N ASP A 5 2.67 -34.79 9.82
CA ASP A 5 2.54 -33.87 10.93
C ASP A 5 3.33 -32.59 10.68
N GLY A 6 2.70 -31.44 10.97
CA GLY A 6 3.20 -30.10 10.70
C GLY A 6 4.35 -29.67 11.58
N ALA A 7 5.56 -30.12 11.23
CA ALA A 7 6.81 -29.61 11.79
C ALA A 7 7.51 -28.68 10.77
N ASP A 8 8.10 -27.59 11.26
CA ASP A 8 9.01 -26.74 10.48
C ASP A 8 10.28 -27.51 10.10
N ARG A 9 11.11 -26.99 9.18
CA ARG A 9 12.36 -27.60 8.68
C ARG A 9 13.34 -28.03 9.77
N ASP A 10 13.20 -27.50 10.98
CA ASP A 10 14.03 -27.81 12.16
C ASP A 10 13.36 -28.75 13.18
N GLY A 11 12.22 -29.38 12.85
CA GLY A 11 11.54 -30.34 13.74
C GLY A 11 10.86 -29.73 14.96
N ARG A 12 10.73 -28.39 15.01
CA ARG A 12 10.04 -27.69 16.11
C ARG A 12 8.53 -27.70 15.88
N PRO A 13 7.70 -27.91 16.92
CA PRO A 13 6.25 -27.79 16.80
C PRO A 13 5.91 -26.35 16.37
N LEU A 14 5.04 -26.20 15.37
CA LEU A 14 4.57 -24.90 14.89
C LEU A 14 3.87 -24.16 16.03
N SER A 15 4.60 -23.25 16.70
CA SER A 15 4.03 -22.35 17.70
C SER A 15 2.99 -21.45 17.03
N LEU A 16 1.86 -21.22 17.71
CA LEU A 16 0.85 -20.25 17.27
C LEU A 16 1.45 -18.85 17.00
N SER A 17 2.54 -18.48 17.69
CA SER A 17 3.28 -17.24 17.41
C SER A 17 3.91 -17.21 16.01
N ASN A 18 4.47 -18.35 15.56
CA ASN A 18 5.07 -18.48 14.23
C ASN A 18 4.00 -18.50 13.14
N VAL A 19 2.85 -19.14 13.39
CA VAL A 19 1.74 -19.18 12.45
C VAL A 19 1.08 -17.81 12.30
N LEU A 20 0.97 -17.04 13.39
CA LEU A 20 0.36 -15.71 13.40
C LEU A 20 1.36 -14.57 13.11
N SER A 21 2.65 -14.88 12.92
CA SER A 21 3.72 -13.89 12.73
C SER A 21 3.71 -12.78 13.80
N LEU A 22 3.44 -13.15 15.05
CA LEU A 22 3.45 -12.19 16.16
C LEU A 22 4.90 -11.73 16.43
N PRO A 23 5.15 -10.44 16.70
CA PRO A 23 6.50 -10.01 17.04
C PRO A 23 6.96 -10.67 18.34
N ASP A 24 8.10 -11.37 18.28
CA ASP A 24 8.70 -12.01 19.46
C ASP A 24 9.35 -10.99 20.41
N ASP A 25 9.51 -9.74 19.98
CA ASP A 25 10.06 -8.66 20.78
C ASP A 25 8.95 -7.80 21.42
N GLY A 26 8.93 -7.79 22.76
CA GLY A 26 7.97 -7.04 23.57
C GLY A 26 7.70 -5.58 23.13
N PRO A 27 8.70 -4.81 22.66
CA PRO A 27 8.49 -3.46 22.13
C PRO A 27 7.59 -3.41 20.88
N ARG A 28 7.72 -4.36 19.95
CA ARG A 28 6.88 -4.40 18.74
C ARG A 28 5.48 -4.87 19.05
N LEU A 29 5.32 -5.84 19.96
CA LEU A 29 4.00 -6.23 20.44
C LEU A 29 3.31 -5.05 21.15
N ALA A 30 4.02 -4.30 21.98
CA ALA A 30 3.50 -3.09 22.62
C ALA A 30 3.10 -2.02 21.60
N ALA A 31 3.91 -1.79 20.57
CA ALA A 31 3.59 -0.85 19.49
C ALA A 31 2.34 -1.27 18.68
N LEU A 32 2.19 -2.57 18.40
CA LEU A 32 1.00 -3.13 17.74
C LEU A 32 -0.26 -2.92 18.60
N LEU A 33 -0.17 -3.27 19.89
CA LEU A 33 -1.28 -3.10 20.84
C LEU A 33 -1.63 -1.63 21.05
N ALA A 34 -0.64 -0.74 21.14
CA ALA A 34 -0.84 0.70 21.23
C ALA A 34 -1.50 1.25 19.97
N SER A 35 -1.12 0.76 18.78
CA SER A 35 -1.73 1.17 17.51
C SER A 35 -3.18 0.70 17.40
N LEU A 36 -3.48 -0.54 17.83
CA LEU A 36 -4.84 -1.07 17.88
C LEU A 36 -5.69 -0.32 18.91
N ALA A 37 -5.15 -0.05 20.10
CA ALA A 37 -5.81 0.71 21.14
C ALA A 37 -6.08 2.15 20.70
N ALA A 38 -5.10 2.82 20.09
CA ALA A 38 -5.29 4.15 19.50
C ALA A 38 -6.38 4.11 18.42
N GLY A 39 -6.39 3.11 17.54
CA GLY A 39 -7.42 2.93 16.52
C GLY A 39 -8.83 2.71 17.08
N LEU A 40 -8.96 2.12 18.27
CA LEU A 40 -10.24 1.89 18.95
C LEU A 40 -10.67 3.03 19.87
N LEU A 41 -9.73 3.81 20.40
CA LEU A 41 -9.97 4.85 21.40
C LEU A 41 -10.05 6.26 20.79
N LEU A 42 -9.22 6.61 19.81
CA LEU A 42 -9.30 7.90 19.10
C LEU A 42 -10.70 8.20 18.56
N PRO A 43 -11.40 7.24 17.92
CA PRO A 43 -12.78 7.42 17.46
C PRO A 43 -13.77 7.84 18.53
N ARG A 44 -13.57 7.37 19.78
CA ARG A 44 -14.47 7.65 20.90
C ARG A 44 -14.22 9.05 21.45
N VAL A 45 -12.96 9.46 21.51
CA VAL A 45 -12.56 10.79 21.97
C VAL A 45 -12.92 11.86 20.91
N LEU A 46 -12.74 11.54 19.62
CA LEU A 46 -12.97 12.44 18.49
C LEU A 46 -14.37 12.32 17.88
N GLY A 47 -15.25 11.47 18.46
CA GLY A 47 -16.51 10.98 17.89
C GLY A 47 -17.73 11.87 18.00
N ARG A 48 -17.56 13.21 17.98
CA ARG A 48 -18.70 14.12 17.96
C ARG A 48 -19.31 14.19 16.55
N ARG A 49 -20.65 14.31 16.44
CA ARG A 49 -21.32 14.64 15.17
C ARG A 49 -20.66 15.90 14.59
N GLY A 50 -20.21 15.84 13.34
CA GLY A 50 -19.44 16.92 12.71
C GLY A 50 -17.91 16.81 12.84
N SER A 51 -17.38 15.70 13.37
CA SER A 51 -15.93 15.50 13.50
C SER A 51 -15.19 15.64 12.16
N LEU A 52 -14.11 16.43 12.17
CA LEU A 52 -13.16 16.55 11.06
C LEU A 52 -12.28 15.29 10.92
N TRP A 53 -12.29 14.40 11.90
CA TRP A 53 -11.42 13.22 11.95
C TRP A 53 -11.45 12.38 10.67
N PRO A 54 -12.58 11.77 10.27
CA PRO A 54 -12.59 10.87 9.12
C PRO A 54 -12.51 11.61 7.78
N ARG A 55 -12.72 12.94 7.76
CA ARG A 55 -12.76 13.76 6.54
C ARG A 55 -11.43 14.42 6.22
N VAL A 56 -10.65 14.76 7.24
CA VAL A 56 -9.46 15.60 7.10
C VAL A 56 -8.28 14.98 7.85
N ILE A 57 -8.42 14.77 9.16
CA ILE A 57 -7.29 14.40 10.01
C ILE A 57 -6.78 12.99 9.67
N ALA A 58 -7.65 12.00 9.56
CA ALA A 58 -7.27 10.63 9.26
C ALA A 58 -6.61 10.48 7.87
N PRO A 59 -7.16 11.05 6.78
CA PRO A 59 -6.48 11.07 5.47
C PRO A 59 -5.11 11.75 5.51
N LEU A 60 -4.99 12.93 6.15
CA LEU A 60 -3.71 13.63 6.28
C LEU A 60 -2.70 12.82 7.08
N LEU A 61 -3.13 12.21 8.19
CA LEU A 61 -2.29 11.36 9.02
C LEU A 61 -1.83 10.12 8.24
N ALA A 62 -2.71 9.51 7.43
CA ALA A 62 -2.31 8.40 6.55
C ALA A 62 -1.27 8.81 5.51
N ALA A 63 -1.42 9.99 4.89
CA ALA A 63 -0.43 10.53 3.97
C ALA A 63 0.91 10.79 4.66
N LEU A 64 0.90 11.43 5.83
CA LEU A 64 2.11 11.71 6.61
C LEU A 64 2.83 10.44 7.06
N LEU A 65 2.08 9.42 7.52
CA LEU A 65 2.66 8.13 7.90
C LEU A 65 3.25 7.42 6.68
N SER A 66 2.59 7.46 5.52
CA SER A 66 3.12 6.91 4.28
C SER A 66 4.40 7.65 3.83
N ALA A 67 4.40 8.99 3.88
CA ALA A 67 5.58 9.80 3.57
C ALA A 67 6.74 9.52 4.54
N GLY A 68 6.46 9.37 5.84
CA GLY A 68 7.44 8.97 6.84
C GLY A 68 8.00 7.57 6.56
N TYR A 69 7.16 6.62 6.16
CA TYR A 69 7.61 5.29 5.78
C TYR A 69 8.58 5.35 4.57
N ILE A 70 8.26 6.14 3.55
CA ILE A 70 9.14 6.37 2.41
C ILE A 70 10.48 6.98 2.86
N ALA A 71 10.44 8.02 3.69
CA ALA A 71 11.62 8.76 4.10
C ALA A 71 12.55 7.94 5.01
N TYR A 72 12.00 7.26 6.02
CA TYR A 72 12.79 6.61 7.06
C TYR A 72 13.05 5.12 6.80
N TYR A 73 12.06 4.40 6.30
CA TYR A 73 12.19 2.96 6.06
C TYR A 73 12.73 2.68 4.66
N LEU A 74 12.12 3.25 3.62
CA LEU A 74 12.55 3.06 2.23
C LEU A 74 13.73 3.94 1.83
N ARG A 75 14.04 4.98 2.62
CA ARG A 75 15.12 5.95 2.35
C ARG A 75 15.02 6.59 0.97
N GLY A 76 13.81 6.95 0.56
CA GLY A 76 13.55 7.79 -0.62
C GLY A 76 13.49 7.07 -1.98
N GLY A 77 13.42 5.74 -2.02
CA GLY A 77 13.29 5.02 -3.29
C GLY A 77 12.70 3.62 -3.16
N PRO A 78 12.32 3.00 -4.30
CA PRO A 78 11.77 1.65 -4.33
C PRO A 78 12.79 0.64 -3.79
N ARG A 79 12.35 -0.31 -2.95
CA ARG A 79 13.22 -1.33 -2.35
C ARG A 79 12.94 -2.74 -2.81
N ILE A 80 11.72 -3.01 -3.25
CA ILE A 80 11.36 -4.33 -3.76
C ILE A 80 11.62 -4.38 -5.26
N ILE A 81 11.93 -5.58 -5.74
CA ILE A 81 12.28 -5.84 -7.14
C ILE A 81 11.18 -5.47 -8.15
N ASP A 82 9.91 -5.55 -7.78
CA ASP A 82 8.77 -5.16 -8.62
C ASP A 82 8.57 -3.63 -8.65
N ALA A 83 8.79 -2.98 -7.51
CA ALA A 83 8.73 -1.53 -7.35
C ALA A 83 9.67 -0.78 -8.30
N THR A 84 10.89 -1.30 -8.51
CA THR A 84 11.82 -0.74 -9.51
C THR A 84 11.29 -0.88 -10.94
N GLY A 85 10.60 -1.98 -11.25
CA GLY A 85 9.93 -2.16 -12.54
C GLY A 85 8.81 -1.15 -12.77
N TYR A 86 7.91 -0.96 -11.78
CA TYR A 86 6.88 0.07 -11.84
C TYR A 86 7.47 1.47 -11.99
N TRP A 87 8.55 1.77 -11.28
CA TRP A 87 9.24 3.06 -11.31
C TRP A 87 9.80 3.38 -12.71
N LEU A 88 10.53 2.44 -13.31
CA LEU A 88 11.11 2.60 -14.64
C LEU A 88 10.01 2.73 -15.72
N GLN A 89 9.00 1.85 -15.65
CA GLN A 89 7.88 1.89 -16.58
C GLN A 89 7.09 3.21 -16.47
N ALA A 90 6.85 3.69 -15.24
CA ALA A 90 6.19 4.97 -15.01
C ALA A 90 7.02 6.16 -15.53
N ARG A 91 8.35 6.10 -15.39
CA ARG A 91 9.23 7.13 -15.95
C ARG A 91 9.13 7.16 -17.48
N ALA A 92 9.20 6.02 -18.14
CA ALA A 92 9.02 5.93 -19.59
C ALA A 92 7.64 6.44 -20.02
N LEU A 93 6.57 6.03 -19.34
CA LEU A 93 5.20 6.51 -19.60
C LEU A 93 5.07 8.03 -19.40
N SER A 94 5.78 8.60 -18.44
CA SER A 94 5.78 10.06 -18.21
C SER A 94 6.35 10.84 -19.40
N GLU A 95 7.19 10.20 -20.21
CA GLU A 95 7.80 10.71 -21.43
C GLU A 95 7.04 10.26 -22.70
N GLY A 96 5.91 9.56 -22.55
CA GLY A 96 5.08 9.07 -23.66
C GLY A 96 5.61 7.79 -24.30
N MET A 97 6.52 7.07 -23.64
CA MET A 97 7.13 5.84 -24.13
C MET A 97 6.47 4.59 -23.52
N LEU A 98 6.16 3.60 -24.36
CA LEU A 98 5.77 2.25 -23.92
C LEU A 98 6.97 1.29 -23.82
N ALA A 99 8.04 1.60 -24.55
CA ALA A 99 9.33 0.95 -24.50
C ALA A 99 10.42 2.01 -24.65
N TRP A 100 11.57 1.79 -24.02
CA TRP A 100 12.70 2.72 -24.03
C TRP A 100 13.98 2.02 -24.48
N PRO A 101 14.95 2.75 -25.06
CA PRO A 101 16.23 2.18 -25.47
C PRO A 101 16.96 1.57 -24.28
N ILE A 102 17.65 0.46 -24.51
CA ILE A 102 18.58 -0.12 -23.53
C ILE A 102 19.99 0.39 -23.80
N SER A 103 20.70 0.82 -22.77
CA SER A 103 22.12 1.19 -22.85
C SER A 103 23.00 -0.01 -22.51
N ASP A 104 24.14 -0.13 -23.18
CA ASP A 104 25.15 -1.12 -22.83
C ASP A 104 25.87 -0.80 -21.50
N PRO A 105 26.23 -1.81 -20.68
CA PRO A 105 25.99 -3.24 -20.91
C PRO A 105 24.58 -3.70 -20.51
N GLU A 106 23.88 -4.37 -21.41
CA GLU A 106 22.48 -4.79 -21.22
C GLU A 106 22.22 -5.60 -19.93
N HIS A 107 23.17 -6.48 -19.57
CA HIS A 107 23.06 -7.34 -18.39
C HIS A 107 23.08 -6.58 -17.05
N GLY A 108 23.54 -5.32 -17.05
CA GLY A 108 23.49 -4.46 -15.86
C GLY A 108 22.14 -3.74 -15.69
N VAL A 109 21.30 -3.71 -16.73
CA VAL A 109 20.08 -2.89 -16.80
C VAL A 109 18.81 -3.76 -16.83
N LEU A 110 18.92 -5.00 -17.31
CA LEU A 110 17.79 -5.93 -17.42
C LEU A 110 17.42 -6.56 -16.07
N GLY A 111 16.43 -5.98 -15.42
CA GLY A 111 15.75 -6.58 -14.28
C GLY A 111 14.73 -7.65 -14.68
N ARG A 112 14.33 -8.48 -13.71
CA ARG A 112 13.35 -9.58 -13.85
C ARG A 112 12.00 -9.16 -14.47
N PHE A 113 11.60 -7.90 -14.30
CA PHE A 113 10.29 -7.39 -14.71
C PHE A 113 10.33 -6.55 -15.99
N LEU A 114 11.43 -6.62 -16.73
CA LEU A 114 11.57 -5.97 -18.04
C LEU A 114 11.51 -7.02 -19.15
N LEU A 115 10.78 -6.70 -20.21
CA LEU A 115 10.69 -7.48 -21.43
C LEU A 115 11.62 -6.86 -22.48
N ARG A 116 12.45 -7.72 -23.09
CA ARG A 116 13.24 -7.33 -24.26
C ARG A 116 12.30 -7.14 -25.45
N THR A 117 12.50 -6.06 -26.20
CA THR A 117 11.73 -5.74 -27.39
C THR A 117 12.62 -5.00 -28.40
N THR A 118 12.06 -4.66 -29.56
CA THR A 118 12.73 -3.85 -30.57
C THR A 118 11.80 -2.73 -31.02
N VAL A 119 12.34 -1.51 -31.11
CA VAL A 119 11.62 -0.33 -31.59
C VAL A 119 12.43 0.27 -32.74
N ALA A 120 11.82 0.39 -33.92
CA ALA A 120 12.49 0.87 -35.13
C ALA A 120 13.81 0.13 -35.45
N GLY A 121 13.86 -1.18 -35.20
CA GLY A 121 15.04 -2.02 -35.44
C GLY A 121 16.15 -1.90 -34.40
N GLN A 122 15.97 -1.10 -33.34
CA GLN A 122 16.95 -0.95 -32.25
C GLN A 122 16.52 -1.74 -31.00
N PRO A 123 17.48 -2.26 -30.21
CA PRO A 123 17.20 -2.90 -28.94
C PRO A 123 16.49 -1.95 -27.96
N ALA A 124 15.40 -2.42 -27.37
CA ALA A 124 14.60 -1.68 -26.41
C ALA A 124 14.08 -2.61 -25.31
N VAL A 125 13.54 -2.00 -24.25
CA VAL A 125 12.89 -2.71 -23.15
C VAL A 125 11.56 -2.07 -22.80
N SER A 126 10.63 -2.89 -22.32
CA SER A 126 9.35 -2.44 -21.75
C SER A 126 9.11 -3.08 -20.40
N GLY A 127 8.27 -2.47 -19.56
CA GLY A 127 7.81 -3.11 -18.33
C GLY A 127 6.78 -4.21 -18.62
N ILE A 128 6.84 -5.30 -17.85
CA ILE A 128 5.87 -6.42 -17.97
C ILE A 128 4.49 -6.08 -17.38
N PHE A 129 4.41 -5.06 -16.54
CA PHE A 129 3.20 -4.81 -15.76
C PHE A 129 2.12 -4.09 -16.57
N PRO A 130 0.83 -4.37 -16.29
CA PRO A 130 -0.25 -3.58 -16.84
C PRO A 130 -0.12 -2.11 -16.42
N PRO A 131 -0.61 -1.15 -17.23
CA PRO A 131 -0.36 0.26 -17.01
C PRO A 131 -1.04 0.84 -15.76
N GLY A 132 -1.95 0.14 -15.08
CA GLY A 132 -2.76 0.68 -13.98
C GLY A 132 -2.00 1.55 -12.98
N TYR A 133 -1.13 0.94 -12.16
CA TYR A 133 -0.32 1.72 -11.20
C TYR A 133 0.80 2.53 -11.88
N PRO A 134 1.58 2.00 -12.86
CA PRO A 134 2.58 2.79 -13.59
C PRO A 134 2.06 4.09 -14.20
N ALA A 135 0.82 4.13 -14.70
CA ALA A 135 0.21 5.32 -15.28
C ALA A 135 -0.10 6.38 -14.22
N ILE A 136 -0.57 5.97 -13.03
CA ILE A 136 -0.78 6.88 -11.90
C ILE A 136 0.58 7.43 -11.44
N LEU A 137 1.60 6.57 -11.33
CA LEU A 137 2.95 7.00 -10.94
C LEU A 137 3.58 7.93 -11.99
N ALA A 138 3.30 7.72 -13.29
CA ALA A 138 3.77 8.58 -14.37
C ALA A 138 3.28 10.03 -14.24
N ILE A 139 2.08 10.25 -13.69
CA ILE A 139 1.59 11.60 -13.34
C ILE A 139 2.51 12.23 -12.29
N GLY A 140 2.90 11.48 -11.26
CA GLY A 140 3.86 11.95 -10.25
C GLY A 140 5.21 12.34 -10.85
N PHE A 141 5.72 11.58 -11.82
CA PHE A 141 6.93 11.95 -12.57
C PHE A 141 6.75 13.22 -13.40
N LYS A 142 5.63 13.37 -14.12
CA LYS A 142 5.32 14.60 -14.88
C LYS A 142 5.25 15.84 -13.99
N LEU A 143 4.78 15.68 -12.75
CA LEU A 143 4.69 16.75 -11.76
C LEU A 143 5.99 16.96 -10.96
N GLY A 144 7.04 16.17 -11.21
CA GLY A 144 8.32 16.25 -10.49
C GLY A 144 8.27 15.73 -9.03
N ALA A 145 7.19 15.03 -8.65
CA ALA A 145 6.98 14.52 -7.29
C ALA A 145 6.50 13.06 -7.27
N PRO A 146 7.23 12.09 -7.87
CA PRO A 146 6.80 10.69 -7.94
C PRO A 146 6.60 10.05 -6.56
N LEU A 147 7.40 10.45 -5.56
CA LEU A 147 7.28 9.96 -4.18
C LEU A 147 6.01 10.44 -3.45
N ALA A 148 5.33 11.47 -3.95
CA ALA A 148 4.08 11.96 -3.36
C ALA A 148 2.87 11.10 -3.76
N VAL A 149 2.99 10.27 -4.81
CA VAL A 149 1.90 9.42 -5.30
C VAL A 149 1.42 8.44 -4.22
N GLY A 150 2.34 7.79 -3.52
CA GLY A 150 2.03 6.88 -2.41
C GLY A 150 1.21 7.53 -1.29
N PRO A 151 1.71 8.63 -0.69
CA PRO A 151 0.99 9.41 0.32
C PRO A 151 -0.40 9.89 -0.11
N VAL A 152 -0.54 10.33 -1.36
CA VAL A 152 -1.84 10.74 -1.92
C VAL A 152 -2.80 9.55 -1.98
N ILE A 153 -2.35 8.40 -2.49
CA ILE A 153 -3.16 7.17 -2.52
C ILE A 153 -3.54 6.74 -1.10
N ALA A 154 -2.64 6.86 -0.12
CA ALA A 154 -2.93 6.52 1.27
C ALA A 154 -4.08 7.37 1.84
N ALA A 155 -4.09 8.68 1.58
CA ALA A 155 -5.19 9.56 1.97
C ALA A 155 -6.50 9.17 1.26
N LEU A 156 -6.44 8.93 -0.06
CA LEU A 156 -7.60 8.55 -0.86
C LEU A 156 -8.22 7.23 -0.40
N LEU A 157 -7.42 6.25 0.02
CA LEU A 157 -7.91 4.97 0.55
C LEU A 157 -8.65 5.13 1.88
N VAL A 158 -8.21 6.04 2.75
CA VAL A 158 -8.98 6.38 3.97
C VAL A 158 -10.33 6.98 3.59
N LEU A 159 -10.36 7.93 2.66
CA LEU A 159 -11.60 8.55 2.19
C LEU A 159 -12.53 7.52 1.52
N ALA A 160 -11.99 6.62 0.70
CA ALA A 160 -12.73 5.53 0.07
C ALA A 160 -13.32 4.58 1.11
N THR A 161 -12.55 4.24 2.16
CA THR A 161 -13.03 3.41 3.27
C THR A 161 -14.20 4.10 4.00
N VAL A 162 -14.09 5.40 4.25
CA VAL A 162 -15.15 6.20 4.88
C VAL A 162 -16.41 6.25 4.00
N ALA A 163 -16.24 6.48 2.70
CA ALA A 163 -17.35 6.49 1.74
C ALA A 163 -18.04 5.14 1.65
N LEU A 164 -17.27 4.05 1.53
CA LEU A 164 -17.78 2.69 1.50
C LEU A 164 -18.52 2.34 2.79
N THR A 165 -17.95 2.70 3.94
CA THR A 165 -18.60 2.49 5.25
C THR A 165 -19.97 3.16 5.27
N ARG A 166 -20.07 4.42 4.84
CA ARG A 166 -21.37 5.11 4.77
C ARG A 166 -22.34 4.43 3.83
N GLN A 167 -21.89 3.97 2.66
CA GLN A 167 -22.76 3.25 1.72
C GLN A 167 -23.29 1.95 2.33
N LEU A 168 -22.45 1.16 2.99
CA LEU A 168 -22.86 -0.09 3.65
C LEU A 168 -23.88 0.16 4.77
N LEU A 169 -23.80 1.30 5.46
CA LEU A 169 -24.75 1.65 6.51
C LEU A 169 -26.16 1.99 5.98
N VAL A 170 -26.27 2.41 4.72
CA VAL A 170 -27.58 2.63 4.07
C VAL A 170 -28.35 1.32 3.95
N PHE A 171 -27.66 0.25 3.54
CA PHE A 171 -28.23 -1.09 3.33
C PHE A 171 -28.28 -1.95 4.60
N GLY A 172 -27.70 -1.48 5.71
CA GLY A 172 -27.63 -2.20 6.97
C GLY A 172 -28.88 -2.06 7.85
N PRO A 173 -28.98 -2.86 8.93
CA PRO A 173 -29.98 -2.71 9.98
C PRO A 173 -30.05 -1.28 10.54
N ASP A 174 -31.24 -0.81 10.94
CA ASP A 174 -31.45 0.55 11.46
C ASP A 174 -30.54 0.89 12.66
N ARG A 175 -30.24 -0.09 13.49
CA ARG A 175 -29.28 0.04 14.62
C ARG A 175 -27.86 0.45 14.20
N TRP A 176 -27.49 0.30 12.94
CA TRP A 176 -26.19 0.72 12.43
C TRP A 176 -26.18 2.21 12.05
N ARG A 177 -27.32 2.74 11.57
CA ARG A 177 -27.46 4.16 11.23
C ARG A 177 -27.30 5.04 12.47
N THR A 178 -27.86 4.62 13.60
CA THR A 178 -27.67 5.34 14.88
C THR A 178 -26.22 5.34 15.37
N ARG A 179 -25.39 4.39 14.88
CA ARG A 179 -23.96 4.26 15.20
C ARG A 179 -23.04 4.76 14.07
N GLU A 180 -23.56 5.40 13.02
CA GLU A 180 -22.77 5.85 11.87
C GLU A 180 -21.50 6.61 12.28
N PRO A 181 -21.56 7.65 13.15
CA PRO A 181 -20.36 8.43 13.46
C PRO A 181 -19.23 7.56 14.05
N THR A 182 -19.61 6.61 14.92
CA THR A 182 -18.66 5.68 15.55
C THR A 182 -18.07 4.73 14.52
N LEU A 183 -18.91 4.13 13.67
CA LEU A 183 -18.47 3.14 12.68
C LEU A 183 -17.55 3.77 11.62
N VAL A 184 -17.88 4.98 11.15
CA VAL A 184 -17.04 5.74 10.23
C VAL A 184 -15.69 6.09 10.85
N ASN A 185 -15.65 6.50 12.11
CA ASN A 185 -14.40 6.84 12.78
C ASN A 185 -13.54 5.61 13.04
N VAL A 186 -14.15 4.48 13.42
CA VAL A 186 -13.45 3.20 13.58
C VAL A 186 -12.85 2.77 12.25
N ALA A 187 -13.63 2.80 11.17
CA ALA A 187 -13.15 2.42 9.84
C ALA A 187 -11.98 3.33 9.38
N ALA A 188 -12.10 4.65 9.54
CA ALA A 188 -11.02 5.58 9.24
C ALA A 188 -9.75 5.27 10.07
N SER A 189 -9.91 4.95 11.35
CA SER A 189 -8.77 4.71 12.25
C SER A 189 -8.08 3.37 11.94
N LEU A 190 -8.84 2.32 11.67
CA LEU A 190 -8.29 1.05 11.18
C LEU A 190 -7.55 1.25 9.85
N SER A 191 -8.11 2.04 8.94
CA SER A 191 -7.42 2.41 7.71
C SER A 191 -6.19 3.26 7.95
N VAL A 192 -6.08 4.03 9.05
CA VAL A 192 -4.88 4.79 9.45
C VAL A 192 -3.80 3.89 10.06
N THR A 193 -4.18 2.87 10.84
CA THR A 193 -3.25 2.02 11.59
C THR A 193 -2.83 0.75 10.83
N CYS A 194 -3.49 0.43 9.71
CA CYS A 194 -3.19 -0.78 8.94
C CYS A 194 -1.79 -0.71 8.30
N GLY A 195 -0.83 -1.46 8.84
CA GLY A 195 0.56 -1.51 8.34
C GLY A 195 0.66 -1.98 6.88
N ALA A 196 -0.16 -2.95 6.47
CA ALA A 196 -0.18 -3.43 5.08
C ALA A 196 -0.51 -2.29 4.09
N LEU A 197 -1.52 -1.46 4.40
CA LEU A 197 -1.84 -0.30 3.57
C LEU A 197 -0.68 0.71 3.46
N ARG A 198 0.18 0.82 4.48
CA ARG A 198 1.36 1.72 4.44
C ARG A 198 2.41 1.14 3.52
N TYR A 199 2.69 -0.15 3.68
CA TYR A 199 3.63 -0.86 2.83
C TYR A 199 3.20 -0.81 1.35
N HIS A 200 1.94 -1.11 1.05
CA HIS A 200 1.42 -1.08 -0.34
C HIS A 200 1.40 0.31 -0.96
N THR A 201 1.15 1.35 -0.17
CA THR A 201 1.15 2.73 -0.69
C THR A 201 2.55 3.33 -0.79
N ALA A 202 3.48 2.93 0.07
CA ALA A 202 4.84 3.47 0.11
C ALA A 202 5.79 2.76 -0.87
N ASP A 203 5.74 1.43 -0.98
CA ASP A 203 6.67 0.64 -1.80
C ASP A 203 6.02 0.12 -3.09
N THR A 204 4.93 0.76 -3.51
CA THR A 204 4.31 0.56 -4.83
C THR A 204 3.86 -0.87 -5.14
N MET A 205 3.53 -1.69 -4.14
CA MET A 205 2.99 -3.03 -4.39
C MET A 205 1.55 -2.93 -4.92
N SER A 206 1.40 -2.78 -6.23
CA SER A 206 0.10 -2.75 -6.89
C SER A 206 -0.37 -4.18 -7.15
N HIS A 207 -1.07 -4.77 -6.19
CA HIS A 207 -1.85 -5.99 -6.45
C HIS A 207 -3.34 -5.67 -6.63
N GLY A 208 -3.84 -4.62 -5.95
CA GLY A 208 -5.26 -4.26 -6.00
C GLY A 208 -5.72 -3.63 -7.33
N LEU A 209 -4.88 -2.83 -7.98
CA LEU A 209 -5.21 -2.16 -9.26
C LEU A 209 -4.96 -3.04 -10.49
N ALA A 210 -4.13 -4.08 -10.36
CA ALA A 210 -3.92 -5.07 -11.41
C ALA A 210 -5.10 -6.04 -11.58
N ALA A 211 -5.98 -6.14 -10.56
CA ALA A 211 -7.14 -7.02 -10.57
C ALA A 211 -8.40 -6.43 -11.24
N LEU A 212 -8.33 -5.19 -11.73
CA LEU A 212 -9.46 -4.50 -12.40
C LEU A 212 -9.46 -4.63 -13.93
N TYR A 213 -8.64 -5.54 -14.48
CA TYR A 213 -8.63 -5.90 -15.90
C TYR A 213 -8.63 -7.42 -16.08
#